data_AF-A0A0A1CVB6-F1
#
_entry.id   AF-A0A0A1CVB6-F1
#
_cell.length_a   1.000
_cell.length_b   1.000
_cell.length_c   1.000
_cell.angle_alpha   90.00
_cell.angle_beta   90.00
_cell.angle_gamma   90.00
#
_symmetry.space_group_name_H-M   'P 1'
#
loop_
_entity.id
_entity.type
_entity.pdbx_description
1 polymer ?
#
loop_
_entity_poly.entity_id
_entity_poly.type
_entity_poly.pdbx_seq_one_letter_code
_entity_poly.pdbx_strand_id
1 'polypeptide(L)' 'MPENDTATGFKNRIIEAVPGVNHNFAARCANRIKRRADRMQEEFDFYESLRILGLVSDTTARDAVRNLETVTA' A
#
# COMPACT_ATOMS: atom_id res chain seq x y z
N MET A 1 6.54 -9.05 6.24
CA MET A 1 6.70 -7.64 5.81
C MET A 1 6.47 -7.62 4.31
N PRO A 2 5.55 -6.81 3.77
CA PRO A 2 5.39 -6.76 2.32
C PRO A 2 6.70 -6.19 1.77
N GLU A 3 7.36 -6.95 0.92
CA GLU A 3 8.59 -6.51 0.26
C GLU A 3 8.30 -5.16 -0.40
N ASN A 4 9.22 -4.21 -0.29
CA ASN A 4 9.12 -2.89 -0.89
C ASN A 4 9.10 -3.03 -2.41
N ASP A 5 7.92 -3.35 -2.93
CA ASP A 5 7.75 -3.74 -4.30
C ASP A 5 8.04 -2.52 -5.17
N THR A 6 9.09 -2.65 -5.96
CA THR A 6 9.53 -1.59 -6.87
C THR A 6 8.55 -1.52 -8.06
N ALA A 7 8.51 -0.37 -8.74
CA ALA A 7 7.71 -0.25 -9.96
C ALA A 7 8.12 -1.30 -11.01
N THR A 8 9.36 -1.77 -10.99
CA THR A 8 9.84 -2.88 -11.82
C THR A 8 9.21 -4.22 -11.42
N GLY A 9 9.08 -4.51 -10.12
CA GLY A 9 8.41 -5.72 -9.63
C GLY A 9 6.94 -5.79 -10.02
N PHE A 10 6.21 -4.67 -9.90
CA PHE A 10 4.82 -4.59 -10.35
C PHE A 10 4.70 -4.73 -11.88
N LYS A 11 5.62 -4.16 -12.64
CA LYS A 11 5.63 -4.28 -14.11
C LYS A 11 5.77 -5.74 -14.54
N ASN A 12 6.69 -6.50 -13.92
CA ASN A 12 6.91 -7.90 -14.25
C ASN A 12 5.67 -8.75 -13.95
N ARG A 13 5.03 -8.53 -12.80
CA ARG A 13 3.77 -9.19 -12.44
C ARG A 13 2.62 -8.86 -13.41
N ILE A 14 2.54 -7.61 -13.90
CA ILE A 14 1.54 -7.24 -14.92
C ILE A 14 1.78 -7.98 -16.24
N ILE A 15 3.04 -8.10 -16.67
CA ILE A 15 3.39 -8.78 -17.93
C ILE A 15 3.13 -10.27 -17.83
N GLU A 16 3.42 -10.87 -16.68
CA GLU A 16 3.13 -12.28 -16.41
C GLU A 16 1.62 -12.56 -16.37
N ALA A 17 0.86 -11.70 -15.71
CA ALA A 17 -0.60 -11.83 -15.63
C ALA A 17 -1.32 -11.54 -16.95
N VAL A 18 -0.75 -10.68 -17.80
CA VAL A 18 -1.34 -10.29 -19.10
C VAL A 18 -0.28 -10.41 -20.21
N PRO A 19 -0.07 -11.63 -20.75
CA PRO A 19 0.87 -11.85 -21.84
C PRO A 19 0.47 -11.05 -23.08
N GLY A 20 1.44 -10.35 -23.69
CA GLY A 20 1.22 -9.51 -24.87
C GLY A 20 0.83 -8.05 -24.58
N VAL A 21 0.72 -7.66 -23.31
CA VAL A 21 0.53 -6.26 -22.95
C VAL A 21 1.73 -5.41 -23.38
N ASN A 22 1.47 -4.19 -23.87
CA ASN A 22 2.53 -3.25 -24.22
C ASN A 22 3.37 -2.92 -22.98
N HIS A 23 4.69 -3.12 -23.07
CA HIS A 23 5.64 -2.83 -21.98
C HIS A 23 5.56 -1.40 -21.44
N ASN A 24 5.28 -0.41 -22.29
CA ASN A 24 5.13 0.99 -21.88
C ASN A 24 3.84 1.20 -21.09
N PHE A 25 2.77 0.48 -21.47
CA PHE A 25 1.51 0.50 -20.74
C PHE A 25 1.67 -0.19 -19.37
N ALA A 26 2.32 -1.37 -19.34
CA ALA A 26 2.63 -2.06 -18.09
C ALA A 26 3.50 -1.20 -17.15
N ALA A 27 4.51 -0.51 -17.67
CA ALA A 27 5.34 0.40 -16.89
C ALA A 27 4.54 1.57 -16.30
N ARG A 28 3.62 2.17 -17.08
CA ARG A 28 2.73 3.22 -16.58
C ARG A 28 1.81 2.73 -15.47
N CYS A 29 1.21 1.55 -15.64
CA CYS A 29 0.34 0.95 -14.62
C CYS A 29 1.13 0.64 -13.35
N ALA A 30 2.30 0.04 -13.48
CA ALA A 30 3.17 -0.28 -12.35
C ALA A 30 3.58 0.96 -11.53
N ASN A 31 3.90 2.08 -12.20
CA ASN A 31 4.19 3.35 -11.52
C ASN A 31 2.96 3.91 -10.78
N ARG A 32 1.75 3.77 -11.34
CA ARG A 32 0.52 4.19 -10.65
C ARG A 32 0.23 3.33 -9.42
N ILE A 33 0.43 2.02 -9.53
CA ILE A 33 0.27 1.08 -8.41
C ILE A 33 1.27 1.43 -7.31
N LYS A 34 2.55 1.61 -7.64
CA LYS A 34 3.57 2.00 -6.66
C LYS A 34 3.22 3.31 -5.95
N ARG A 35 2.88 4.36 -6.70
CA ARG A 35 2.45 5.65 -6.11
C ARG A 35 1.19 5.55 -5.24
N ARG A 36 0.33 4.55 -5.46
CA ARG A 36 -0.84 4.32 -4.60
C ARG A 36 -0.43 3.56 -3.35
N ALA A 37 0.42 2.54 -3.49
CA ALA A 37 0.97 1.78 -2.38
C ALA A 37 1.79 2.67 -1.44
N ASP A 38 2.69 3.49 -1.97
CA ASP A 38 3.52 4.42 -1.20
C ASP A 38 2.64 5.43 -0.41
N ARG A 39 1.56 5.96 -1.05
CA ARG A 39 0.59 6.84 -0.38
C ARG A 39 -0.22 6.12 0.71
N MET A 40 -0.63 4.88 0.47
CA MET A 40 -1.33 4.10 1.49
C MET A 40 -0.42 3.80 2.68
N GLN A 41 0.86 3.56 2.44
CA GLN A 41 1.85 3.37 3.49
C GLN A 41 2.08 4.66 4.30
N GLU A 42 2.17 5.81 3.63
CA GLU A 42 2.26 7.12 4.29
C GLU A 42 0.99 7.46 5.10
N GLU A 43 -0.20 7.16 4.58
CA GLU A 43 -1.45 7.31 5.31
C GLU A 43 -1.50 6.38 6.54
N PHE A 44 -1.01 5.14 6.40
CA PHE A 44 -0.92 4.19 7.51
C PHE A 44 0.06 4.67 8.59
N ASP A 45 1.24 5.15 8.17
CA ASP A 45 2.23 5.77 9.04
C ASP A 45 1.68 7.03 9.70
N PHE A 46 0.81 7.80 9.02
CA PHE A 46 0.11 8.94 9.60
C PHE A 46 -0.87 8.53 10.70
N TYR A 47 -1.70 7.49 10.48
CA TYR A 47 -2.60 6.98 11.53
C TYR A 47 -1.83 6.38 12.70
N GLU A 48 -0.71 5.69 12.45
CA GLU A 48 0.18 5.20 13.50
C GLU A 48 0.87 6.35 14.24
N SER A 49 1.24 7.43 13.53
CA SER A 49 1.77 8.66 14.14
C SER A 49 0.73 9.33 15.04
N LEU A 50 -0.54 9.40 14.62
CA LEU A 50 -1.65 9.92 15.44
C LEU A 50 -1.92 9.05 16.67
N ARG A 51 -1.71 7.74 16.57
CA ARG A 51 -1.79 6.79 17.68
C ARG A 51 -0.67 7.01 18.70
N ILE A 52 0.58 7.12 18.23
CA ILE A 52 1.76 7.37 19.07
C ILE A 52 1.66 8.71 19.80
N LEU A 53 1.14 9.75 19.12
CA LEU A 53 0.93 11.08 19.70
C LEU A 53 -0.25 11.15 20.67
N GLY A 54 -0.97 10.05 20.91
CA GLY A 54 -2.08 9.98 21.87
C GLY A 54 -3.31 10.80 21.47
N LEU A 55 -3.34 11.34 20.25
CA LEU A 55 -4.48 12.09 19.70
C LEU A 55 -5.68 11.18 19.38
N VAL A 56 -5.45 9.86 19.35
CA VAL A 56 -6.51 8.84 19.39
C VAL A 56 -6.78 8.46 20.86
N SER A 57 -7.34 9.41 21.61
CA SER A 57 -7.86 9.16 22.97
C SER A 57 -9.19 8.40 22.97
N ASP A 58 -9.79 8.23 21.79
CA ASP A 58 -10.99 7.44 21.54
C ASP A 58 -10.64 5.95 21.31
N THR A 59 -11.18 5.08 22.16
CA THR A 59 -10.94 3.62 22.12
C THR A 59 -11.48 2.98 20.85
N THR A 60 -12.54 3.53 20.27
CA THR A 60 -13.23 3.01 19.08
C THR A 60 -12.38 3.15 17.83
N ALA A 61 -11.66 4.28 17.70
CA ALA A 61 -10.71 4.50 16.61
C ALA A 61 -9.47 3.59 16.75
N ARG A 62 -9.07 3.27 17.98
CA ARG A 62 -7.94 2.35 18.25
C ARG A 62 -8.26 0.91 17.85
N ASP A 63 -9.50 0.48 18.05
CA ASP A 63 -9.98 -0.85 17.62
C ASP A 63 -10.19 -0.93 16.11
N ALA A 64 -10.68 0.14 15.48
CA ALA A 64 -10.81 0.21 14.02
C ALA A 64 -9.44 0.06 13.30
N VAL A 65 -8.39 0.71 13.81
CA VAL A 65 -7.03 0.59 13.27
C VAL A 65 -6.47 -0.83 13.46
N ARG A 66 -6.63 -1.44 14.64
CA ARG A 66 -6.23 -2.84 14.88
C ARG A 66 -6.96 -3.84 13.97
N ASN A 67 -8.24 -3.61 13.72
CA ASN A 67 -9.03 -4.49 12.86
C ASN A 67 -8.58 -4.38 11.40
N LEU A 68 -8.20 -3.18 10.94
CA LEU A 68 -7.61 -3.02 9.61
C LEU A 68 -6.23 -3.70 9.52
N GLU A 69 -5.37 -3.53 10.53
CA GLU A 69 -4.05 -4.18 10.63
C GLU A 69 -4.15 -5.72 10.53
N THR A 70 -5.12 -6.31 11.23
CA THR A 70 -5.33 -7.77 11.30
C THR A 70 -6.01 -8.35 10.06
N VAL A 71 -6.82 -7.58 9.33
CA VAL A 71 -7.43 -8.03 8.06
C VAL A 71 -6.42 -8.00 6.90
N THR A 72 -5.39 -7.16 6.98
CA THR A 72 -4.35 -7.04 5.95
C THR A 72 -3.12 -7.96 6.15
N ALA A 73 -3.04 -8.70 7.26
CA ALA A 73 -1.94 -9.62 7.60
C ALA A 73 -2.27 -11.08 7.24
#